data_AF-A0A090VVC2-F1
#
_entry.id   AF-A0A090VVC2-F1
#
_cell.length_a   1.000
_cell.length_b   1.000
_cell.length_c   1.000
_cell.angle_alpha   90.00
_cell.angle_beta   90.00
_cell.angle_gamma   90.00
#
_symmetry.space_group_name_H-M   'P 1'
#
loop_
_entity.id
_entity.type
_entity.pdbx_description
1 polymer ?
#
loop_
_entity_poly.entity_id
_entity_poly.type
_entity_poly.pdbx_seq_one_letter_code
_entity_poly.pdbx_strand_id
1 'polypeptide(L)'
;MLRADVDKVYLQLKRHHPKLYQYTPQEVMEFKFDSLKQSIKSPMTSRDFYKKLAPVLTSVKQGHVSVRPLGKRFKRKERKALLKKKFEFYDLDFEYLDGKLWVERTIGKDSSFVGAEVLSIAGEPASELAELYKTRFASDGYNTTLYNRFVSKGFRQFYVRDKGFLDSLQVTFKTKDSVFSKLFKRVPKKEKDDSTKVKTDSIKKEKPKKLTKTEKKANRLAAKKRKKDNKKYGFISRTKEYTRSLTFIGKDSSVAYMKIRGFSNGNYKTFYEESFKKIDSANVKNFILDLRDNGGGRIAEIERLYSYLTNKEFQFITESEVNSRVPILKSIMSNTTPTGIKVLSGILSPILIVQNLLKTKKRDGKLYYKFKYAKPEAPNPLNYKGKVYVLINGNSFSASSIISTNLKATNRATFVGEETGGAYNGTVAGFYKLYQLPTSRLVVRIGLMQVEAPYKQEPDGYGVKPDVEILPTVKDRQQQKDPELEWILNDIQASK
;
A
#
# COMPACT_ATOMS: atom_id res chain seq x y z
N MET A 1 -3.84 -22.84 -26.27
CA MET A 1 -3.16 -22.84 -24.95
C MET A 1 -3.56 -21.66 -24.04
N LEU A 2 -3.34 -20.40 -24.42
CA LEU A 2 -3.68 -19.24 -23.55
C LEU A 2 -5.19 -19.06 -23.26
N ARG A 3 -6.08 -19.55 -24.14
CA ARG A 3 -7.53 -19.60 -23.87
C ARG A 3 -7.86 -20.42 -22.61
N ALA A 4 -7.14 -21.51 -22.35
CA ALA A 4 -7.33 -22.31 -21.14
C ALA A 4 -6.90 -21.57 -19.87
N ASP A 5 -5.90 -20.68 -19.97
CA ASP A 5 -5.52 -19.81 -18.84
C ASP A 5 -6.67 -18.87 -18.47
N VAL A 6 -7.43 -18.34 -19.44
CA VAL A 6 -8.63 -17.51 -19.19
C VAL A 6 -9.65 -18.29 -18.36
N ASP A 7 -9.98 -19.52 -18.78
CA ASP A 7 -10.90 -20.41 -18.06
C ASP A 7 -10.40 -20.71 -16.63
N LYS A 8 -9.09 -20.96 -16.48
CA LYS A 8 -8.50 -21.25 -15.17
C LYS A 8 -8.54 -20.05 -14.23
N VAL A 9 -8.30 -18.83 -14.72
CA VAL A 9 -8.41 -17.61 -13.89
C VAL A 9 -9.84 -17.49 -13.37
N TYR A 10 -10.83 -17.56 -14.26
CA TYR A 10 -12.22 -17.38 -13.87
C TYR A 10 -12.70 -18.48 -12.90
N LEU A 11 -12.30 -19.73 -13.14
CA LEU A 11 -12.56 -20.84 -12.22
C LEU A 11 -11.95 -20.61 -10.83
N GLN A 12 -10.71 -20.10 -10.75
CA GLN A 12 -10.10 -19.80 -9.45
C GLN A 12 -10.81 -18.65 -8.73
N LEU A 13 -11.28 -17.63 -9.45
CA LEU A 13 -12.09 -16.55 -8.87
C LEU A 13 -13.39 -17.09 -8.28
N LYS A 14 -14.19 -17.83 -9.06
CA LYS A 14 -15.44 -18.45 -8.59
C LYS A 14 -15.23 -19.31 -7.35
N ARG A 15 -14.13 -20.08 -7.33
CA ARG A 15 -13.82 -20.99 -6.23
C ARG A 15 -13.39 -20.27 -4.94
N HIS A 16 -12.77 -19.10 -5.03
CA HIS A 16 -12.00 -18.55 -3.92
C HIS A 16 -12.42 -17.16 -3.47
N HIS A 17 -13.04 -16.36 -4.32
CA HIS A 17 -13.42 -14.99 -4.02
C HIS A 17 -14.86 -14.95 -3.46
N PRO A 18 -15.07 -14.60 -2.16
CA PRO A 18 -16.39 -14.70 -1.52
C PRO A 18 -17.44 -13.73 -2.09
N LYS A 19 -17.01 -12.61 -2.69
CA LYS A 19 -17.90 -11.57 -3.23
C LYS A 19 -17.64 -11.27 -4.70
N LEU A 20 -17.44 -12.31 -5.52
CA LEU A 20 -17.00 -12.14 -6.91
C LEU A 20 -17.93 -11.25 -7.74
N TYR A 21 -19.24 -11.34 -7.50
CA TYR A 21 -20.27 -10.65 -8.26
C TYR A 21 -20.92 -9.48 -7.52
N GLN A 22 -20.27 -8.97 -6.45
CA GLN A 22 -20.86 -7.91 -5.62
C GLN A 22 -21.12 -6.61 -6.41
N TYR A 23 -20.22 -6.25 -7.33
CA TYR A 23 -20.31 -4.98 -8.07
C TYR A 23 -20.42 -5.17 -9.59
N THR A 24 -20.36 -6.41 -10.06
CA THR A 24 -20.49 -6.75 -11.48
C THR A 24 -21.33 -8.01 -11.57
N PRO A 25 -22.49 -7.96 -12.25
CA PRO A 25 -23.35 -9.12 -12.46
C PRO A 25 -22.60 -10.29 -13.09
N GLN A 26 -23.05 -11.51 -12.79
CA GLN A 26 -22.39 -12.72 -13.25
C GLN A 26 -22.35 -12.78 -14.78
N GLU A 27 -23.43 -12.41 -15.45
CA GLU A 27 -23.59 -12.42 -16.91
C GLU A 27 -22.58 -11.47 -17.57
N VAL A 28 -22.39 -10.28 -17.00
CA VAL A 28 -21.42 -9.30 -17.47
C VAL A 28 -19.98 -9.81 -17.27
N MET A 29 -19.72 -10.47 -16.14
CA MET A 29 -18.41 -11.07 -15.88
C MET A 29 -18.10 -12.19 -16.88
N GLU A 30 -19.05 -13.09 -17.12
CA GLU A 30 -18.94 -14.20 -18.08
C GLU A 30 -18.68 -13.67 -19.48
N PHE A 31 -19.49 -12.72 -19.94
CA PHE A 31 -19.31 -12.06 -21.23
C PHE A 31 -17.90 -11.48 -21.40
N LYS A 32 -17.34 -10.82 -20.39
CA LYS A 32 -15.99 -10.23 -20.45
C LYS A 32 -14.89 -11.28 -20.54
N PHE A 33 -14.98 -12.37 -19.76
CA PHE A 33 -14.01 -13.46 -19.82
C PHE A 33 -14.10 -14.22 -21.16
N ASP A 34 -15.31 -14.45 -21.67
CA ASP A 34 -15.53 -15.10 -22.96
C ASP A 34 -15.05 -14.23 -24.13
N SER A 35 -15.33 -12.93 -24.09
CA SER A 35 -14.83 -11.96 -25.08
C SER A 35 -13.29 -11.95 -25.12
N LEU A 36 -12.63 -11.97 -23.95
CA LEU A 36 -11.17 -12.09 -23.88
C LEU A 36 -10.69 -13.38 -24.52
N LYS A 37 -11.33 -14.51 -24.20
CA LYS A 37 -10.98 -15.83 -24.74
C LYS A 37 -11.09 -15.86 -26.27
N GLN A 38 -12.17 -15.31 -26.82
CA GLN A 38 -12.42 -15.23 -28.26
C GLN A 38 -11.45 -14.27 -28.97
N SER A 39 -11.00 -13.20 -28.31
CA SER A 39 -10.04 -12.24 -28.87
C SER A 39 -8.64 -12.81 -29.11
N ILE A 40 -8.31 -13.97 -28.52
CA ILE A 40 -7.00 -14.62 -28.68
C ILE A 40 -7.04 -15.48 -29.94
N LYS A 41 -6.69 -14.87 -31.08
CA LYS A 41 -6.67 -15.52 -32.41
C LYS A 41 -5.28 -16.00 -32.85
N SER A 42 -4.22 -15.38 -32.35
CA SER A 42 -2.83 -15.70 -32.69
C SER A 42 -1.97 -15.93 -31.43
N PRO A 43 -0.82 -16.62 -31.54
CA PRO A 43 0.16 -16.70 -30.46
C PRO A 43 0.61 -15.31 -29.99
N MET A 44 0.77 -15.14 -28.68
CA MET A 44 1.26 -13.90 -28.08
C MET A 44 2.13 -14.20 -26.87
N THR A 45 2.96 -13.24 -26.45
CA THR A 45 3.81 -13.42 -25.28
C THR A 45 2.97 -13.42 -23.99
N SER A 46 3.52 -14.00 -22.91
CA SER A 46 2.88 -13.89 -21.59
C SER A 46 2.64 -12.44 -21.15
N ARG A 47 3.47 -11.49 -21.61
CA ARG A 47 3.32 -10.07 -21.25
C ARG A 47 2.19 -9.43 -22.04
N ASP A 48 2.03 -9.76 -23.31
CA ASP A 48 0.89 -9.28 -24.10
C ASP A 48 -0.42 -9.87 -23.59
N PHE A 49 -0.40 -11.14 -23.18
CA PHE A 49 -1.55 -11.75 -22.50
C PHE A 49 -1.87 -11.05 -21.17
N TYR A 50 -0.86 -10.64 -20.39
CA TYR A 50 -1.09 -9.81 -19.19
C TYR A 50 -1.80 -8.48 -19.52
N LYS A 51 -1.40 -7.80 -20.60
CA LYS A 51 -2.02 -6.55 -21.06
C LYS A 51 -3.48 -6.75 -21.51
N LYS A 52 -3.87 -7.95 -21.93
CA LYS A 52 -5.27 -8.28 -22.24
C LYS A 52 -6.07 -8.75 -21.02
N LEU A 53 -5.45 -9.52 -20.12
CA LEU A 53 -6.13 -10.08 -18.94
C LEU A 53 -6.34 -9.07 -17.81
N ALA A 54 -5.39 -8.16 -17.57
CA ALA A 54 -5.47 -7.23 -16.44
C ALA A 54 -6.75 -6.36 -16.45
N PRO A 55 -7.18 -5.74 -17.57
CA PRO A 55 -8.43 -4.98 -17.64
C PRO A 55 -9.70 -5.81 -17.42
N VAL A 56 -9.68 -7.09 -17.82
CA VAL A 56 -10.82 -7.97 -17.56
C VAL A 56 -10.95 -8.24 -16.06
N LEU A 57 -9.82 -8.48 -15.39
CA LEU A 57 -9.80 -8.65 -13.93
C LEU A 57 -10.24 -7.42 -13.15
N THR A 58 -10.06 -6.20 -13.67
CA THR A 58 -10.56 -5.01 -12.99
C THR A 58 -12.09 -4.95 -12.93
N SER A 59 -12.77 -5.73 -13.76
CA SER A 59 -14.23 -5.85 -13.73
C SER A 59 -14.74 -6.58 -12.48
N VAL A 60 -13.87 -7.18 -11.66
CA VAL A 60 -14.25 -7.65 -10.31
C VAL A 60 -14.51 -6.49 -9.36
N LYS A 61 -13.95 -5.29 -9.63
CA LYS A 61 -14.14 -4.08 -8.81
C LYS A 61 -13.78 -4.31 -7.34
N GLN A 62 -12.68 -5.03 -7.11
CA GLN A 62 -12.12 -5.31 -5.78
C GLN A 62 -10.59 -5.13 -5.84
N GLY A 63 -10.05 -4.19 -5.07
CA GLY A 63 -8.66 -3.75 -5.19
C GLY A 63 -7.60 -4.75 -4.72
N HIS A 64 -8.03 -5.88 -4.15
CA HIS A 64 -7.16 -6.98 -3.75
C HIS A 64 -7.08 -8.12 -4.78
N VAL A 65 -7.82 -8.03 -5.89
CA VAL A 65 -7.66 -8.90 -7.06
C VAL A 65 -6.66 -8.26 -8.01
N SER A 66 -5.61 -9.00 -8.35
CA SER A 66 -4.60 -8.49 -9.29
C SER A 66 -3.92 -9.61 -10.05
N VAL A 67 -3.37 -9.26 -11.21
CA VAL A 67 -2.48 -10.14 -11.98
C VAL A 67 -1.15 -9.44 -12.18
N ARG A 68 -0.06 -10.22 -12.18
CA ARG A 68 1.27 -9.72 -12.51
C ARG A 68 1.97 -10.61 -13.53
N PRO A 69 2.74 -10.01 -14.45
CA PRO A 69 3.62 -10.75 -15.33
C PRO A 69 4.80 -11.36 -14.58
N LEU A 70 5.44 -12.35 -15.20
CA LEU A 70 6.74 -12.82 -14.74
C LEU A 70 7.81 -11.75 -14.98
N GLY A 71 8.66 -11.56 -13.98
CA GLY A 71 9.90 -10.81 -14.13
C GLY A 71 10.97 -11.66 -14.83
N LYS A 72 11.99 -10.99 -15.38
CA LYS A 72 13.18 -11.66 -15.93
C LYS A 72 13.82 -12.53 -14.84
N ARG A 73 14.05 -13.81 -15.15
CA ARG A 73 14.77 -14.73 -14.27
C ARG A 73 16.26 -14.58 -14.53
N PHE A 74 17.02 -14.34 -13.48
CA PHE A 74 18.48 -14.18 -13.53
C PHE A 74 19.17 -15.40 -12.91
N LYS A 75 20.26 -15.85 -13.54
CA LYS A 75 21.19 -16.82 -12.95
C LYS A 75 21.78 -16.25 -11.65
N ARG A 76 22.27 -17.12 -10.76
CA ARG A 76 22.82 -16.70 -9.45
C ARG A 76 23.93 -15.65 -9.58
N LYS A 77 24.82 -15.77 -10.57
CA LYS A 77 25.91 -14.83 -10.85
C LYS A 77 25.37 -13.45 -11.27
N GLU A 78 24.44 -13.41 -12.21
CA GLU A 78 23.79 -12.18 -12.67
C GLU A 78 23.03 -11.47 -11.54
N ARG A 79 22.28 -12.24 -10.73
CA ARG A 79 21.59 -11.69 -9.56
C ARG A 79 22.56 -11.05 -8.57
N LYS A 80 23.69 -11.71 -8.27
CA LYS A 80 24.74 -11.15 -7.41
C LYS A 80 25.32 -9.85 -7.98
N ALA A 81 25.51 -9.76 -9.29
CA ALA A 81 25.98 -8.53 -9.95
C ALA A 81 24.93 -7.42 -9.87
N LEU A 82 23.66 -7.72 -10.18
CA LEU A 82 22.56 -6.75 -10.13
C LEU A 82 22.29 -6.22 -8.73
N LEU A 83 22.49 -7.02 -7.67
CA LEU A 83 22.33 -6.54 -6.29
C LEU A 83 23.29 -5.38 -5.95
N LYS A 84 24.42 -5.27 -6.65
CA LYS A 84 25.41 -4.19 -6.50
C LYS A 84 25.06 -2.94 -7.31
N LYS A 85 24.08 -3.01 -8.22
CA LYS A 85 23.61 -1.89 -9.03
C LYS A 85 22.24 -1.41 -8.56
N LYS A 86 21.92 -0.14 -8.81
CA LYS A 86 20.57 0.44 -8.74
C LYS A 86 20.20 0.96 -10.11
N PHE A 87 18.92 1.12 -10.38
CA PHE A 87 18.45 1.80 -11.58
C PHE A 87 17.96 3.18 -11.17
N GLU A 88 18.59 4.23 -11.69
CA GLU A 88 18.36 5.60 -11.21
C GLU A 88 16.91 6.06 -11.38
N PHE A 89 16.22 5.60 -12.43
CA PHE A 89 14.79 5.88 -12.62
C PHE A 89 13.94 5.42 -11.43
N TYR A 90 14.37 4.37 -10.71
CA TYR A 90 13.65 3.91 -9.53
C TYR A 90 13.84 4.81 -8.31
N ASP A 91 14.71 5.81 -8.37
CA ASP A 91 14.88 6.78 -7.29
C ASP A 91 13.81 7.89 -7.35
N LEU A 92 13.05 8.01 -8.45
CA LEU A 92 11.98 8.99 -8.59
C LEU A 92 10.65 8.47 -7.99
N ASP A 93 9.96 9.34 -7.26
CA ASP A 93 8.55 9.17 -6.89
C ASP A 93 7.70 10.15 -7.70
N PHE A 94 6.48 9.75 -8.01
CA PHE A 94 5.60 10.48 -8.92
C PHE A 94 4.27 10.83 -8.25
N GLU A 95 3.65 11.91 -8.71
CA GLU A 95 2.27 12.30 -8.43
C GLU A 95 1.54 12.55 -9.75
N TYR A 96 0.35 11.98 -9.91
CA TYR A 96 -0.52 12.20 -11.05
C TYR A 96 -1.61 13.18 -10.65
N LEU A 97 -1.56 14.38 -11.23
CA LEU A 97 -2.39 15.52 -10.84
C LEU A 97 -2.67 16.38 -12.08
N ASP A 98 -3.91 16.84 -12.24
CA ASP A 98 -4.38 17.65 -13.38
C ASP A 98 -4.02 17.05 -14.75
N GLY A 99 -4.25 15.74 -14.90
CA GLY A 99 -4.00 15.03 -16.17
C GLY A 99 -2.52 14.75 -16.46
N LYS A 100 -1.61 15.13 -15.57
CA LYS A 100 -0.16 15.13 -15.79
C LYS A 100 0.58 14.31 -14.74
N LEU A 101 1.71 13.74 -15.15
CA LEU A 101 2.61 13.03 -14.26
C LEU A 101 3.73 13.98 -13.82
N TRP A 102 3.86 14.20 -12.51
CA TRP A 102 4.83 15.08 -11.89
C TRP A 102 5.84 14.27 -11.09
N VAL A 103 7.06 14.76 -10.97
CA VAL A 103 8.03 14.20 -10.03
C VAL A 103 7.79 14.78 -8.63
N GLU A 104 7.20 13.97 -7.74
CA GLU A 104 6.91 14.34 -6.35
C GLU A 104 8.21 14.47 -5.54
N ARG A 105 9.13 13.52 -5.71
CA ARG A 105 10.37 13.46 -4.92
C ARG A 105 11.44 12.63 -5.63
N THR A 106 12.69 12.80 -5.19
CA THR A 106 13.79 11.87 -5.47
C THR A 106 14.35 11.30 -4.16
N ILE A 107 14.74 10.03 -4.15
CA ILE A 107 15.62 9.45 -3.11
C ILE A 107 17.09 9.44 -3.52
N GLY A 108 17.38 9.86 -4.76
CA GLY A 108 18.71 10.05 -5.29
C GLY A 108 19.34 11.36 -4.81
N LYS A 109 20.59 11.61 -5.21
CA LYS A 109 21.29 12.87 -4.91
C LYS A 109 20.80 14.03 -5.78
N ASP A 110 20.36 13.74 -6.99
CA ASP A 110 19.97 14.73 -7.99
C ASP A 110 18.47 15.06 -7.86
N SER A 111 18.19 16.24 -7.32
CA SER A 111 16.85 16.78 -7.08
C SER A 111 16.36 17.72 -8.18
N SER A 112 17.11 17.89 -9.28
CA SER A 112 16.76 18.82 -10.37
C SER A 112 15.42 18.53 -11.05
N PHE A 113 14.89 17.31 -10.92
CA PHE A 113 13.61 16.91 -11.48
C PHE A 113 12.41 17.17 -10.57
N VAL A 114 12.61 17.46 -9.28
CA VAL A 114 11.49 17.59 -8.32
C VAL A 114 10.62 18.77 -8.74
N GLY A 115 9.30 18.54 -8.85
CA GLY A 115 8.34 19.52 -9.35
C GLY A 115 8.25 19.61 -10.87
N ALA A 116 9.10 18.91 -11.63
CA ALA A 116 9.01 18.88 -13.09
C ALA A 116 7.86 17.96 -13.56
N GLU A 117 7.21 18.38 -14.64
CA GLU A 117 6.28 17.54 -15.41
C GLU A 117 7.09 16.51 -16.20
N VAL A 118 6.66 15.25 -16.16
CA VAL A 118 7.20 14.18 -17.00
C VAL A 118 6.41 14.17 -18.30
N LEU A 119 7.03 14.60 -19.41
CA LEU A 119 6.35 14.65 -20.70
C LEU A 119 6.30 13.27 -21.37
N SER A 120 7.44 12.59 -21.45
CA SER A 120 7.54 11.30 -22.12
C SER A 120 8.58 10.38 -21.52
N ILE A 121 8.36 9.08 -21.68
CA ILE A 121 9.23 8.01 -21.20
C ILE A 121 9.46 7.06 -22.38
N ALA A 122 10.71 6.94 -22.82
CA ALA A 122 11.07 6.20 -24.03
C ALA A 122 10.25 6.60 -25.28
N GLY A 123 9.92 7.89 -25.40
CA GLY A 123 9.11 8.43 -26.51
C GLY A 123 7.60 8.31 -26.32
N GLU A 124 7.11 7.57 -25.31
CA GLU A 124 5.68 7.44 -25.01
C GLU A 124 5.21 8.56 -24.06
N PRO A 125 4.07 9.23 -24.32
CA PRO A 125 3.53 10.25 -23.42
C PRO A 125 3.28 9.71 -22.01
N ALA A 126 3.82 10.37 -20.99
CA ALA A 126 3.76 9.86 -19.62
C ALA A 126 2.34 9.90 -19.04
N SER A 127 1.52 10.86 -19.46
CA SER A 127 0.10 10.95 -19.12
C SER A 127 -0.69 9.76 -19.66
N GLU A 128 -0.48 9.40 -20.93
CA GLU A 128 -1.11 8.21 -21.54
C GLU A 128 -0.67 6.92 -20.86
N LEU A 129 0.61 6.81 -20.48
CA LEU A 129 1.09 5.67 -19.69
C LEU A 129 0.38 5.58 -18.33
N ALA A 130 0.19 6.72 -17.64
CA ALA A 130 -0.51 6.75 -16.37
C ALA A 130 -1.97 6.31 -16.52
N GLU A 131 -2.69 6.84 -17.51
CA GLU A 131 -4.07 6.43 -17.82
C GLU A 131 -4.16 4.95 -18.18
N LEU A 132 -3.25 4.46 -19.03
CA LEU A 132 -3.15 3.04 -19.36
C LEU A 132 -2.96 2.18 -18.12
N TYR A 133 -2.15 2.61 -17.16
CA TYR A 133 -1.88 1.86 -15.93
C TYR A 133 -3.04 1.83 -14.95
N LYS A 134 -3.90 2.85 -14.96
CA LYS A 134 -5.18 2.84 -14.20
C LYS A 134 -6.10 1.69 -14.63
N THR A 135 -6.02 1.25 -15.89
CA THR A 135 -6.78 0.09 -16.39
C THR A 135 -6.27 -1.27 -15.89
N ARG A 136 -5.18 -1.32 -15.10
CA ARG A 136 -4.49 -2.57 -14.70
C ARG A 136 -4.76 -2.99 -13.26
N PHE A 137 -5.58 -2.24 -12.54
CA PHE A 137 -6.03 -2.52 -11.18
C PHE A 137 -7.44 -1.99 -10.99
N ALA A 138 -8.11 -2.44 -9.94
CA ALA A 138 -9.44 -1.96 -9.56
C ALA A 138 -9.36 -1.19 -8.24
N SER A 139 -10.30 -0.27 -8.07
CA SER A 139 -10.74 0.16 -6.74
C SER A 139 -11.75 -0.84 -6.16
N ASP A 140 -12.16 -0.65 -4.91
CA ASP A 140 -13.33 -1.35 -4.38
C ASP A 140 -14.61 -0.64 -4.90
N GLY A 141 -15.48 -1.38 -5.59
CA GLY A 141 -16.76 -0.87 -6.08
C GLY A 141 -16.66 0.12 -7.26
N TYR A 142 -17.30 1.27 -7.10
CA TYR A 142 -17.42 2.35 -8.08
C TYR A 142 -16.52 3.55 -7.75
N ASN A 143 -15.73 3.46 -6.67
CA ASN A 143 -14.83 4.52 -6.25
C ASN A 143 -13.78 4.85 -7.32
N THR A 144 -13.58 6.14 -7.58
CA THR A 144 -12.64 6.68 -8.58
C THR A 144 -11.41 7.34 -7.96
N THR A 145 -11.41 7.65 -6.66
CA THR A 145 -10.35 8.42 -5.99
C THR A 145 -9.05 7.64 -5.87
N LEU A 146 -9.11 6.30 -5.81
CA LEU A 146 -7.92 5.44 -5.74
C LEU A 146 -6.99 5.61 -6.96
N TYR A 147 -7.53 5.80 -8.16
CA TYR A 147 -6.77 5.59 -9.39
C TYR A 147 -5.58 6.53 -9.54
N ASN A 148 -5.78 7.83 -9.31
CA ASN A 148 -4.71 8.84 -9.40
C ASN A 148 -3.62 8.56 -8.36
N ARG A 149 -4.01 8.32 -7.11
CA ARG A 149 -3.07 8.11 -6.00
C ARG A 149 -2.29 6.79 -6.15
N PHE A 150 -2.96 5.72 -6.55
CA PHE A 150 -2.34 4.40 -6.68
C PHE A 150 -1.40 4.33 -7.89
N VAL A 151 -1.76 4.95 -9.03
CA VAL A 151 -0.85 5.04 -10.17
C VAL A 151 0.38 5.90 -9.84
N SER A 152 0.19 7.00 -9.11
CA SER A 152 1.28 7.88 -8.64
C SER A 152 2.36 7.10 -7.87
N LYS A 153 1.96 6.42 -6.79
CA LYS A 153 2.89 5.67 -5.93
C LYS A 153 3.45 4.42 -6.63
N GLY A 154 2.67 3.82 -7.53
CA GLY A 154 2.96 2.58 -8.23
C GLY A 154 3.59 2.71 -9.62
N PHE A 155 3.78 3.94 -10.14
CA PHE A 155 4.07 4.18 -11.55
C PHE A 155 5.26 3.36 -12.06
N ARG A 156 6.39 3.38 -11.34
CA ARG A 156 7.59 2.59 -11.67
C ARG A 156 7.29 1.10 -11.77
N GLN A 157 6.49 0.58 -10.86
CA GLN A 157 6.15 -0.84 -10.81
C GLN A 157 5.23 -1.22 -11.97
N PHE A 158 4.28 -0.36 -12.33
CA PHE A 158 3.44 -0.55 -13.52
C PHE A 158 4.26 -0.49 -14.80
N TYR A 159 5.16 0.48 -14.93
CA TYR A 159 6.06 0.60 -16.08
C TYR A 159 6.89 -0.67 -16.30
N VAL A 160 7.47 -1.24 -15.23
CA VAL A 160 8.24 -2.49 -15.30
C VAL A 160 7.36 -3.71 -15.60
N ARG A 161 6.10 -3.72 -15.16
CA ARG A 161 5.14 -4.78 -15.52
C ARG A 161 4.77 -4.67 -17.00
N ASP A 162 4.65 -3.48 -17.54
CA ASP A 162 4.29 -3.26 -18.94
C ASP A 162 5.46 -3.49 -19.92
N LYS A 163 6.65 -2.96 -19.60
CA LYS A 163 7.83 -2.98 -20.48
C LYS A 163 8.85 -4.08 -20.17
N GLY A 164 8.86 -4.58 -18.93
CA GLY A 164 9.82 -5.58 -18.48
C GLY A 164 11.09 -4.99 -17.84
N PHE A 165 12.17 -5.77 -17.86
CA PHE A 165 13.45 -5.37 -17.27
C PHE A 165 14.23 -4.49 -18.23
N LEU A 166 14.66 -3.31 -17.77
CA LEU A 166 15.40 -2.33 -18.56
C LEU A 166 16.77 -2.02 -17.91
N ASP A 167 17.76 -1.69 -18.73
CA ASP A 167 19.10 -1.26 -18.28
C ASP A 167 19.32 0.26 -18.43
N SER A 168 18.59 0.90 -19.34
CA SER A 168 18.54 2.34 -19.53
C SER A 168 17.13 2.79 -19.89
N LEU A 169 16.82 4.06 -19.63
CA LEU A 169 15.54 4.68 -19.95
C LEU A 169 15.71 6.18 -20.16
N GLN A 170 15.34 6.68 -21.33
CA GLN A 170 15.27 8.12 -21.59
C GLN A 170 13.93 8.65 -21.09
N VAL A 171 13.97 9.76 -20.36
CA VAL A 171 12.78 10.47 -19.86
C VAL A 171 12.93 11.94 -20.18
N THR A 172 11.87 12.55 -20.71
CA THR A 172 11.80 13.97 -21.02
C THR A 172 10.95 14.68 -19.99
N PHE A 173 11.49 15.77 -19.44
CA PHE A 173 10.88 16.58 -18.40
C PHE A 173 10.63 17.99 -18.89
N LYS A 174 9.65 18.65 -18.28
CA LYS A 174 9.36 20.07 -18.44
C LYS A 174 9.34 20.75 -17.08
N THR A 175 10.15 21.79 -16.94
CA THR A 175 10.09 22.75 -15.82
C THR A 175 9.38 24.01 -16.29
N LYS A 176 9.33 25.04 -15.45
CA LYS A 176 8.82 26.36 -15.85
C LYS A 176 9.64 26.96 -17.00
N ASP A 177 10.95 26.72 -17.00
CA ASP A 177 11.90 27.48 -17.82
C ASP A 177 12.53 26.64 -18.95
N SER A 178 12.40 25.30 -18.93
CA SER A 178 13.02 24.45 -19.93
C SER A 178 12.36 23.08 -20.12
N VAL A 179 12.62 22.49 -21.29
CA VAL A 179 12.35 21.09 -21.60
C VAL A 179 13.69 20.39 -21.81
N PHE A 180 13.89 19.25 -21.15
CA PHE A 180 15.15 18.51 -21.25
C PHE A 180 14.94 17.01 -21.08
N SER A 181 15.85 16.21 -21.62
CA SER A 181 15.81 14.75 -21.50
C SER A 181 16.98 14.24 -20.68
N LYS A 182 16.71 13.21 -19.85
CA LYS A 182 17.73 12.47 -19.11
C LYS A 182 17.69 10.99 -19.44
N LEU A 183 18.86 10.42 -19.70
CA LEU A 183 19.05 8.99 -19.84
C LEU A 183 19.40 8.37 -18.49
N PHE A 184 18.41 7.78 -17.81
CA PHE A 184 18.62 7.02 -16.58
C PHE A 184 19.28 5.68 -16.90
N LYS A 185 20.27 5.26 -16.10
CA LYS A 185 21.01 4.01 -16.31
C LYS A 185 21.10 3.18 -15.04
N ARG A 186 21.50 1.91 -15.18
CA ARG A 186 21.90 1.08 -14.04
C ARG A 186 23.30 1.41 -13.57
N VAL A 187 23.39 2.09 -12.42
CA VAL A 187 24.65 2.53 -11.81
C VAL A 187 25.00 1.72 -10.56
N PRO A 188 26.28 1.64 -10.14
CA PRO A 188 26.66 1.05 -8.85
C PRO A 188 25.95 1.70 -7.66
N LYS A 189 25.51 0.92 -6.67
CA LYS A 189 24.86 1.44 -5.43
C LYS A 189 25.82 2.18 -4.51
N LYS A 190 27.07 1.72 -4.49
CA LYS A 190 28.17 2.42 -3.85
C LYS A 190 28.90 3.09 -4.99
N GLU A 191 28.84 4.41 -5.06
CA GLU A 191 29.90 5.14 -5.73
C GLU A 191 31.20 4.67 -5.05
N LYS A 192 32.11 4.09 -5.83
CA LYS A 192 33.51 4.30 -5.48
C LYS A 192 33.65 5.81 -5.57
N ASP A 193 34.08 6.43 -4.50
CA ASP A 193 34.44 7.84 -4.49
C ASP A 193 35.67 7.98 -5.41
N ASP A 194 35.45 7.92 -6.73
CA ASP A 194 36.51 8.06 -7.74
C ASP A 194 36.96 9.53 -7.82
N SER A 195 36.34 10.44 -7.04
CA SER A 195 36.88 11.76 -6.69
C SER A 195 38.19 11.68 -5.88
N THR A 196 38.54 10.48 -5.37
CA THR A 196 39.85 10.20 -4.77
C THR A 196 40.83 9.47 -5.70
N LYS A 197 40.53 9.33 -7.00
CA LYS A 197 41.60 9.16 -8.00
C LYS A 197 42.18 10.54 -8.36
N VAL A 198 42.70 11.21 -7.33
CA VAL A 198 43.88 12.04 -7.52
C VAL A 198 44.90 11.09 -8.15
N LYS A 199 45.44 11.45 -9.33
CA LYS A 199 46.63 10.80 -9.88
C LYS A 199 47.60 10.62 -8.71
N THR A 200 48.18 9.43 -8.56
CA THR A 200 49.11 9.12 -7.48
C THR A 200 50.31 10.05 -7.52
N ASP A 201 50.16 11.21 -6.88
CA ASP A 201 51.23 12.01 -6.33
C ASP A 201 51.18 11.78 -4.82
N SER A 202 52.13 10.96 -4.35
CA SER A 202 52.80 10.92 -3.04
C SER A 202 52.07 11.26 -1.72
N ILE A 203 50.74 11.40 -1.66
CA ILE A 203 50.03 11.69 -0.41
C ILE A 203 49.72 10.38 0.33
N LYS A 204 50.34 10.20 1.49
CA LYS A 204 50.10 9.09 2.44
C LYS A 204 48.60 8.89 2.64
N LYS A 205 48.08 7.69 2.32
CA LYS A 205 46.75 7.26 2.76
C LYS A 205 46.70 7.28 4.29
N GLU A 206 46.01 8.25 4.87
CA GLU A 206 45.73 8.25 6.30
C GLU A 206 45.01 6.95 6.67
N LYS A 207 45.60 6.18 7.60
CA LYS A 207 44.94 5.00 8.14
C LYS A 207 43.68 5.48 8.87
N PRO A 208 42.49 4.87 8.64
CA PRO A 208 41.27 5.29 9.30
C PRO A 208 41.49 5.26 10.82
N LYS A 209 41.21 6.39 11.49
CA LYS A 209 41.38 6.56 12.94
C LYS A 209 40.70 5.40 13.67
N LYS A 210 41.48 4.57 14.38
CA LYS A 210 40.94 3.43 15.14
C LYS A 210 40.09 4.00 16.28
N LEU A 211 38.78 3.75 16.22
CA LEU A 211 37.85 4.13 17.28
C LEU A 211 38.33 3.61 18.64
N THR A 212 38.33 4.49 19.64
CA THR A 212 38.56 4.19 21.05
C THR A 212 37.51 3.18 21.57
N LYS A 213 37.81 2.51 22.69
CA LYS A 213 36.84 1.61 23.35
C LYS A 213 35.54 2.36 23.73
N THR A 214 35.66 3.62 24.14
CA THR A 214 34.53 4.49 24.49
C THR A 214 33.67 4.81 23.27
N GLU A 215 34.26 5.20 22.14
CA GLU A 215 33.53 5.44 20.89
C GLU A 215 32.84 4.18 20.36
N LYS A 216 33.51 3.02 20.46
CA LYS A 216 32.90 1.71 20.11
C LYS A 216 31.70 1.39 21.00
N LYS A 217 31.77 1.64 22.32
CA LYS A 217 30.66 1.45 23.27
C LYS A 217 29.51 2.40 22.95
N ALA A 218 29.78 3.68 22.72
CA ALA A 218 28.79 4.67 22.32
C ALA A 218 28.09 4.28 21.01
N ASN A 219 28.85 3.89 19.98
CA ASN A 219 28.31 3.42 18.70
C ASN A 219 27.44 2.17 18.85
N ARG A 220 27.82 1.23 19.73
CA ARG A 220 27.00 0.04 20.03
C ARG A 220 25.69 0.41 20.70
N LEU A 221 25.71 1.33 21.68
CA LEU A 221 24.50 1.80 22.37
C LEU A 221 23.58 2.56 21.40
N ALA A 222 24.12 3.46 20.59
CA ALA A 222 23.37 4.17 19.55
C ALA A 222 22.75 3.22 18.53
N ALA A 223 23.49 2.20 18.07
CA ALA A 223 22.97 1.19 17.15
C ALA A 223 21.85 0.34 17.79
N LYS A 224 21.98 -0.01 19.08
CA LYS A 224 20.94 -0.74 19.82
C LYS A 224 19.67 0.11 19.95
N LYS A 225 19.81 1.40 20.30
CA LYS A 225 18.70 2.37 20.36
C LYS A 225 18.02 2.50 18.99
N ARG A 226 18.80 2.77 17.94
CA ARG A 226 18.29 2.85 16.55
C ARG A 226 17.56 1.59 16.11
N LYS A 227 18.05 0.39 16.46
CA LYS A 227 17.34 -0.87 16.15
C LYS A 227 15.99 -0.96 16.87
N LYS A 228 15.94 -0.54 18.13
CA LYS A 228 14.69 -0.49 18.92
C LYS A 228 13.70 0.50 18.28
N ASP A 229 14.16 1.70 17.96
CA ASP A 229 13.34 2.74 17.33
C ASP A 229 12.85 2.32 15.94
N ASN A 230 13.74 1.73 15.12
CA ASN A 230 13.37 1.20 13.81
C ASN A 230 12.30 0.12 13.89
N LYS A 231 12.34 -0.74 14.91
CA LYS A 231 11.29 -1.72 15.15
C LYS A 231 10.01 -1.03 15.62
N LYS A 232 10.08 -0.07 16.54
CA LYS A 232 8.90 0.61 17.13
C LYS A 232 8.14 1.45 16.10
N TYR A 233 8.84 2.36 15.42
CA TYR A 233 8.24 3.30 14.48
C TYR A 233 8.10 2.72 13.05
N GLY A 234 8.70 1.56 12.78
CA GLY A 234 8.65 0.89 11.48
C GLY A 234 9.46 1.63 10.42
N PHE A 235 10.78 1.51 10.46
CA PHE A 235 11.68 2.19 9.51
C PHE A 235 11.48 1.70 8.07
N ILE A 236 11.40 2.64 7.13
CA ILE A 236 11.29 2.41 5.69
C ILE A 236 12.65 2.74 5.07
N SER A 237 13.40 1.71 4.69
CA SER A 237 14.79 1.89 4.22
C SER A 237 14.93 2.72 2.94
N ARG A 238 13.92 2.71 2.07
CA ARG A 238 13.94 3.43 0.79
C ARG A 238 13.90 4.94 1.00
N THR A 239 12.93 5.42 1.77
CA THR A 239 12.70 6.86 1.98
C THR A 239 13.37 7.40 3.23
N LYS A 240 13.93 6.51 4.08
CA LYS A 240 14.50 6.82 5.39
C LYS A 240 13.46 7.42 6.36
N GLU A 241 12.18 7.17 6.12
CA GLU A 241 11.08 7.61 6.97
C GLU A 241 10.64 6.50 7.93
N TYR A 242 9.80 6.89 8.89
CA TYR A 242 9.08 5.96 9.74
C TYR A 242 7.64 5.76 9.27
N THR A 243 7.14 4.54 9.44
CA THR A 243 5.76 4.19 9.15
C THR A 243 4.80 4.95 10.07
N ARG A 244 5.21 5.18 11.32
CA ARG A 244 4.42 5.90 12.34
C ARG A 244 5.25 7.00 12.97
N SER A 245 4.65 8.17 13.14
CA SER A 245 5.24 9.30 13.85
C SER A 245 4.17 10.04 14.63
N LEU A 246 4.56 10.60 15.77
CA LEU A 246 3.78 11.54 16.57
C LEU A 246 4.58 12.83 16.70
N THR A 247 3.97 13.95 16.38
CA THR A 247 4.48 15.31 16.59
C THR A 247 3.41 16.16 17.25
N PHE A 248 3.82 17.27 17.86
CA PHE A 248 2.90 18.26 18.42
C PHE A 248 3.01 19.55 17.60
N ILE A 249 1.87 20.17 17.31
CA ILE A 249 1.75 21.41 16.54
C ILE A 249 1.28 22.52 17.50
N GLY A 250 1.83 23.72 17.32
CA GLY A 250 1.57 24.88 18.19
C GLY A 250 2.59 25.02 19.33
N LYS A 251 2.83 26.26 19.78
CA LYS A 251 3.79 26.56 20.87
C LYS A 251 3.38 25.93 22.21
N ASP A 252 2.08 25.74 22.40
CA ASP A 252 1.46 25.14 23.58
C ASP A 252 1.32 23.61 23.49
N SER A 253 1.76 22.98 22.40
CA SER A 253 1.53 21.56 22.12
C SER A 253 0.04 21.14 22.18
N SER A 254 -0.88 22.08 21.92
CA SER A 254 -2.33 21.86 22.02
C SER A 254 -2.90 20.87 21.01
N VAL A 255 -2.15 20.60 19.93
CA VAL A 255 -2.54 19.71 18.84
C VAL A 255 -1.54 18.57 18.69
N ALA A 256 -1.99 17.33 18.84
CA ALA A 256 -1.17 16.15 18.52
C ALA A 256 -1.45 15.69 17.08
N TYR A 257 -0.41 15.55 16.28
CA TYR A 257 -0.47 15.07 14.90
C TYR A 257 0.23 13.72 14.78
N MET A 258 -0.54 12.69 14.43
CA MET A 258 -0.05 11.34 14.21
C MET A 258 -0.20 10.94 12.75
N LYS A 259 0.93 10.71 12.07
CA LYS A 259 0.95 10.20 10.69
C LYS A 259 1.21 8.71 10.68
N ILE A 260 0.33 7.96 10.01
CA ILE A 260 0.48 6.52 9.80
C ILE A 260 0.50 6.24 8.31
N ARG A 261 1.70 6.00 7.76
CA ARG A 261 1.92 5.72 6.33
C ARG A 261 1.46 4.31 5.91
N GLY A 262 1.11 3.46 6.87
CA GLY A 262 0.70 2.08 6.64
C GLY A 262 0.49 1.30 7.94
N PHE A 263 -0.44 0.35 7.95
CA PHE A 263 -0.67 -0.55 9.09
C PHE A 263 0.18 -1.83 9.01
N SER A 264 1.34 -1.70 8.36
CA SER A 264 2.33 -2.75 8.15
C SER A 264 3.64 -2.34 8.83
N ASN A 265 4.61 -3.25 8.91
CA ASN A 265 5.97 -2.97 9.41
C ASN A 265 6.08 -2.64 10.93
N GLY A 266 7.11 -3.15 11.58
CA GLY A 266 7.43 -2.83 12.98
C GLY A 266 6.43 -3.35 14.05
N ASN A 267 6.77 -3.07 15.31
CA ASN A 267 5.97 -3.33 16.50
C ASN A 267 5.21 -2.06 16.92
N TYR A 268 3.94 -2.02 16.54
CA TYR A 268 3.05 -0.88 16.76
C TYR A 268 2.58 -0.73 18.22
N LYS A 269 2.56 -1.80 19.02
CA LYS A 269 1.94 -1.79 20.36
C LYS A 269 2.59 -0.76 21.27
N THR A 270 3.91 -0.82 21.39
CA THR A 270 4.71 0.10 22.21
C THR A 270 4.63 1.53 21.68
N PHE A 271 4.53 1.72 20.36
CA PHE A 271 4.38 3.05 19.77
C PHE A 271 3.06 3.71 20.23
N TYR A 272 1.92 3.01 20.12
CA TYR A 272 0.64 3.57 20.52
C TYR A 272 0.58 3.82 22.03
N GLU A 273 1.02 2.87 22.85
CA GLU A 273 1.02 3.06 24.30
C GLU A 273 1.83 4.29 24.72
N GLU A 274 3.07 4.43 24.23
CA GLU A 274 3.89 5.61 24.54
C GLU A 274 3.32 6.91 23.95
N SER A 275 2.67 6.83 22.78
CA SER A 275 2.08 8.00 22.11
C SER A 275 0.87 8.52 22.89
N PHE A 276 -0.06 7.66 23.26
CA PHE A 276 -1.25 8.07 24.00
C PHE A 276 -0.93 8.48 25.44
N LYS A 277 0.09 7.91 26.08
CA LYS A 277 0.63 8.47 27.34
C LYS A 277 1.12 9.91 27.18
N LYS A 278 1.86 10.21 26.10
CA LYS A 278 2.33 11.57 25.83
C LYS A 278 1.20 12.54 25.51
N ILE A 279 0.19 12.10 24.75
CA ILE A 279 -0.99 12.90 24.43
C ILE A 279 -1.76 13.25 25.70
N ASP A 280 -1.93 12.27 26.59
CA ASP A 280 -2.56 12.44 27.90
C ASP A 280 -1.77 13.39 28.80
N SER A 281 -0.46 13.15 28.99
CA SER A 281 0.40 14.01 29.82
C SER A 281 0.51 15.45 29.31
N ALA A 282 0.37 15.66 27.99
CA ALA A 282 0.37 16.99 27.38
C ALA A 282 -1.01 17.67 27.38
N ASN A 283 -2.05 17.04 27.93
CA ASN A 283 -3.43 17.57 28.00
C ASN A 283 -3.98 18.05 26.64
N VAL A 284 -3.62 17.34 25.57
CA VAL A 284 -3.95 17.71 24.18
C VAL A 284 -5.45 17.80 23.98
N LYS A 285 -5.93 18.92 23.44
CA LYS A 285 -7.36 19.14 23.17
C LYS A 285 -7.82 18.65 21.80
N ASN A 286 -6.90 18.65 20.83
CA ASN A 286 -7.18 18.22 19.45
C ASN A 286 -6.17 17.18 18.96
N PHE A 287 -6.67 16.08 18.40
CA PHE A 287 -5.86 15.02 17.81
C PHE A 287 -6.13 14.89 16.32
N ILE A 288 -5.07 14.96 15.51
CA ILE A 288 -5.13 14.78 14.06
C ILE A 288 -4.49 13.44 13.72
N LEU A 289 -5.28 12.53 13.13
CA LEU A 289 -4.82 11.27 12.57
C LEU A 289 -4.69 11.38 11.04
N ASP A 290 -3.46 11.33 10.52
CA ASP A 290 -3.22 11.37 9.08
C ASP A 290 -3.09 9.95 8.50
N LEU A 291 -4.12 9.55 7.74
CA LEU A 291 -4.25 8.29 7.02
C LEU A 291 -4.13 8.48 5.49
N ARG A 292 -3.77 9.67 5.01
CA ARG A 292 -3.51 9.90 3.59
C ARG A 292 -2.38 9.00 3.12
N ASP A 293 -2.55 8.42 1.94
CA ASP A 293 -1.64 7.45 1.33
C ASP A 293 -1.41 6.15 2.14
N ASN A 294 -2.30 5.81 3.09
CA ASN A 294 -2.21 4.57 3.85
C ASN A 294 -2.97 3.42 3.16
N GLY A 295 -2.22 2.57 2.44
CA GLY A 295 -2.77 1.41 1.74
C GLY A 295 -3.23 0.24 2.62
N GLY A 296 -3.27 0.41 3.95
CA GLY A 296 -3.75 -0.60 4.90
C GLY A 296 -2.66 -1.49 5.51
N GLY A 297 -3.05 -2.69 5.95
CA GLY A 297 -2.19 -3.62 6.67
C GLY A 297 -2.92 -4.53 7.65
N ARG A 298 -2.44 -4.62 8.88
CA ARG A 298 -2.89 -5.59 9.88
C ARG A 298 -4.17 -5.15 10.58
N ILE A 299 -5.21 -6.00 10.58
CA ILE A 299 -6.43 -5.81 11.38
C ILE A 299 -6.09 -5.60 12.87
N ALA A 300 -5.10 -6.35 13.37
CA ALA A 300 -4.60 -6.27 14.73
C ALA A 300 -4.08 -4.88 15.16
N GLU A 301 -3.67 -4.07 14.19
CA GLU A 301 -3.10 -2.77 14.44
C GLU A 301 -4.16 -1.68 14.40
N ILE A 302 -5.08 -1.75 13.44
CA ILE A 302 -6.19 -0.80 13.31
C ILE A 302 -7.18 -0.94 14.46
N GLU A 303 -7.49 -2.17 14.90
CA GLU A 303 -8.32 -2.41 16.08
C GLU A 303 -7.65 -1.83 17.32
N ARG A 304 -6.35 -2.10 17.50
CA ARG A 304 -5.57 -1.55 18.62
C ARG A 304 -5.59 -0.03 18.62
N LEU A 305 -5.36 0.64 17.48
CA LEU A 305 -5.45 2.09 17.38
C LEU A 305 -6.86 2.58 17.73
N TYR A 306 -7.89 1.93 17.20
CA TYR A 306 -9.28 2.29 17.48
C TYR A 306 -9.64 2.17 18.97
N SER A 307 -9.11 1.19 19.71
CA SER A 307 -9.31 1.10 21.17
C SER A 307 -8.81 2.34 21.93
N TYR A 308 -7.80 3.06 21.42
CA TYR A 308 -7.35 4.34 21.99
C TYR A 308 -8.19 5.54 21.54
N LEU A 309 -9.07 5.38 20.55
CA LEU A 309 -9.86 6.47 19.99
C LEU A 309 -11.33 6.39 20.41
N THR A 310 -11.89 5.20 20.62
CA THR A 310 -13.28 5.04 21.07
C THR A 310 -13.46 5.34 22.56
N ASN A 311 -14.63 5.83 22.94
CA ASN A 311 -15.05 6.06 24.34
C ASN A 311 -16.08 5.03 24.83
N LYS A 312 -16.49 4.09 23.98
CA LYS A 312 -17.53 3.09 24.27
C LYS A 312 -17.03 1.69 23.91
N GLU A 313 -17.63 0.68 24.52
CA GLU A 313 -17.45 -0.71 24.09
C GLU A 313 -17.74 -0.84 22.59
N PHE A 314 -16.96 -1.66 21.90
CA PHE A 314 -17.02 -1.77 20.45
C PHE A 314 -16.77 -3.19 19.98
N GLN A 315 -17.42 -3.56 18.88
CA GLN A 315 -17.01 -4.66 18.03
C GLN A 315 -16.33 -4.09 16.80
N PHE A 316 -15.06 -4.42 16.54
CA PHE A 316 -14.30 -3.71 15.50
C PHE A 316 -14.61 -4.19 14.07
N ILE A 317 -14.80 -5.49 13.88
CA ILE A 317 -15.21 -6.10 12.61
C ILE A 317 -16.29 -7.16 12.82
N THR A 318 -16.99 -7.53 11.74
CA THR A 318 -17.87 -8.71 11.72
C THR A 318 -17.08 -10.00 11.47
N GLU A 319 -17.74 -11.16 11.60
CA GLU A 319 -17.16 -12.42 11.14
C GLU A 319 -17.02 -12.39 9.61
N SER A 320 -15.87 -12.83 9.09
CA SER A 320 -15.53 -12.63 7.67
C SER A 320 -16.07 -13.73 6.77
N GLU A 321 -16.81 -13.38 5.72
CA GLU A 321 -17.34 -14.36 4.75
C GLU A 321 -16.20 -15.02 3.94
N VAL A 322 -16.24 -16.35 3.77
CA VAL A 322 -15.23 -17.15 3.08
C VAL A 322 -15.85 -18.25 2.21
N ASN A 323 -15.15 -18.72 1.17
CA ASN A 323 -15.61 -19.83 0.31
C ASN A 323 -15.03 -21.21 0.70
N SER A 324 -14.35 -21.32 1.85
CA SER A 324 -13.69 -22.55 2.27
C SER A 324 -13.69 -22.65 3.79
N ARG A 325 -13.85 -23.86 4.33
CA ARG A 325 -13.66 -24.14 5.76
C ARG A 325 -12.20 -24.05 6.22
N VAL A 326 -11.26 -24.00 5.28
CA VAL A 326 -9.81 -23.98 5.52
C VAL A 326 -9.11 -22.86 4.72
N PRO A 327 -9.52 -21.58 4.86
CA PRO A 327 -9.03 -20.49 4.02
C PRO A 327 -7.51 -20.28 4.17
N ILE A 328 -6.96 -20.44 5.38
CA ILE A 328 -5.52 -20.33 5.64
C ILE A 328 -4.74 -21.39 4.86
N LEU A 329 -5.20 -22.65 4.91
CA LEU A 329 -4.54 -23.73 4.20
C LEU A 329 -4.59 -23.51 2.68
N LYS A 330 -5.71 -22.98 2.14
CA LYS A 330 -5.81 -22.63 0.70
C LYS A 330 -4.84 -21.51 0.29
N SER A 331 -4.53 -20.59 1.19
CA SER A 331 -3.51 -19.55 0.98
C SER A 331 -2.10 -20.15 0.96
N ILE A 332 -1.77 -20.95 1.98
CA ILE A 332 -0.41 -21.51 2.15
C ILE A 332 -0.11 -22.59 1.11
N MET A 333 -1.07 -23.44 0.78
CA MET A 333 -0.90 -24.55 -0.18
C MET A 333 -1.12 -24.14 -1.64
N SER A 334 -0.89 -22.87 -1.97
CA SER A 334 -0.98 -22.41 -3.36
C SER A 334 0.12 -22.99 -4.25
N ASN A 335 -0.11 -23.04 -5.56
CA ASN A 335 0.86 -23.60 -6.50
C ASN A 335 2.16 -22.78 -6.61
N THR A 336 2.15 -21.50 -6.23
CA THR A 336 3.35 -20.65 -6.13
C THR A 336 4.20 -20.93 -4.90
N THR A 337 3.67 -21.64 -3.90
CA THR A 337 4.39 -21.87 -2.64
C THR A 337 5.58 -22.82 -2.87
N PRO A 338 6.78 -22.48 -2.37
CA PRO A 338 7.95 -23.35 -2.44
C PRO A 338 7.69 -24.75 -1.84
N THR A 339 8.29 -25.78 -2.43
CA THR A 339 8.07 -27.19 -2.02
C THR A 339 8.36 -27.44 -0.54
N GLY A 340 9.48 -26.93 -0.01
CA GLY A 340 9.80 -27.10 1.42
C GLY A 340 8.75 -26.49 2.35
N ILE A 341 8.16 -25.34 1.99
CA ILE A 341 7.07 -24.75 2.76
C ILE A 341 5.81 -25.61 2.67
N LYS A 342 5.50 -26.20 1.50
CA LYS A 342 4.37 -27.13 1.34
C LYS A 342 4.54 -28.39 2.18
N VAL A 343 5.74 -28.97 2.22
CA VAL A 343 6.04 -30.16 3.05
C VAL A 343 5.82 -29.83 4.53
N LEU A 344 6.42 -28.74 5.02
CA LEU A 344 6.22 -28.29 6.40
C LEU A 344 4.75 -28.01 6.71
N SER A 345 4.04 -27.38 5.78
CA SER A 345 2.61 -27.08 5.94
C SER A 345 1.74 -28.34 5.90
N GLY A 346 2.17 -29.38 5.19
CA GLY A 346 1.53 -30.70 5.20
C GLY A 346 1.64 -31.36 6.56
N ILE A 347 2.83 -31.32 7.19
CA ILE A 347 3.05 -31.83 8.55
C ILE A 347 2.19 -31.06 9.57
N LEU A 348 2.13 -29.73 9.46
CA LEU A 348 1.30 -28.89 10.34
C LEU A 348 -0.20 -28.88 9.97
N SER A 349 -0.59 -29.55 8.88
CA SER A 349 -1.94 -29.45 8.33
C SER A 349 -3.04 -29.94 9.28
N PRO A 350 -2.88 -31.02 10.09
CA PRO A 350 -3.93 -31.45 11.01
C PRO A 350 -4.27 -30.36 12.03
N ILE A 351 -3.25 -29.73 12.63
CA ILE A 351 -3.40 -28.64 13.60
C ILE A 351 -4.07 -27.43 12.93
N LEU A 352 -3.60 -27.04 11.74
CA LEU A 352 -4.18 -25.92 11.00
C LEU A 352 -5.64 -26.18 10.61
N ILE A 353 -5.98 -27.41 10.19
CA ILE A 353 -7.35 -27.79 9.83
C ILE A 353 -8.25 -27.67 11.05
N VAL A 354 -7.90 -28.29 12.18
CA VAL A 354 -8.70 -28.20 13.42
C VAL A 354 -8.89 -26.73 13.84
N GLN A 355 -7.82 -25.94 13.85
CA GLN A 355 -7.91 -24.51 14.17
C GLN A 355 -8.82 -23.72 13.21
N ASN A 356 -8.81 -24.03 11.91
CA ASN A 356 -9.68 -23.38 10.94
C ASN A 356 -11.14 -23.83 11.10
N LEU A 357 -11.39 -25.12 11.36
CA LEU A 357 -12.73 -25.66 11.58
C LEU A 357 -13.39 -25.06 12.83
N LEU A 358 -12.66 -24.93 13.93
CA LEU A 358 -13.17 -24.29 15.16
C LEU A 358 -13.53 -22.81 14.94
N LYS A 359 -12.83 -22.14 14.01
CA LYS A 359 -13.05 -20.71 13.69
C LYS A 359 -14.03 -20.49 12.54
N THR A 360 -14.40 -21.52 11.80
CA THR A 360 -15.28 -21.37 10.63
C THR A 360 -16.64 -21.98 10.90
N LYS A 361 -17.69 -21.17 10.77
CA LYS A 361 -19.07 -21.61 10.97
C LYS A 361 -19.88 -21.44 9.70
N LYS A 362 -20.84 -22.33 9.46
CA LYS A 362 -21.81 -22.21 8.35
C LYS A 362 -23.09 -21.56 8.87
N ARG A 363 -23.57 -20.51 8.21
CA ARG A 363 -24.83 -19.81 8.49
C ARG A 363 -25.46 -19.39 7.16
N ASP A 364 -26.73 -19.70 6.95
CA ASP A 364 -27.51 -19.32 5.75
C ASP A 364 -26.81 -19.68 4.43
N GLY A 365 -26.33 -20.92 4.34
CA GLY A 365 -25.60 -21.41 3.16
C GLY A 365 -24.17 -20.86 2.99
N LYS A 366 -23.77 -19.81 3.72
CA LYS A 366 -22.46 -19.17 3.66
C LYS A 366 -21.53 -19.61 4.79
N LEU A 367 -20.23 -19.46 4.60
CA LEU A 367 -19.21 -19.76 5.64
C LEU A 367 -18.62 -18.45 6.16
N TYR A 368 -18.42 -18.40 7.47
CA TYR A 368 -17.87 -17.23 8.17
C TYR A 368 -16.68 -17.65 9.03
N TYR A 369 -15.58 -16.91 8.91
CA TYR A 369 -14.38 -17.07 9.71
C TYR A 369 -14.35 -16.05 10.85
N LYS A 370 -14.27 -16.53 12.09
CA LYS A 370 -14.27 -15.68 13.28
C LYS A 370 -12.85 -15.26 13.67
N PHE A 371 -12.53 -13.99 13.43
CA PHE A 371 -11.37 -13.34 14.04
C PHE A 371 -11.64 -12.97 15.50
N LYS A 372 -10.57 -12.80 16.29
CA LYS A 372 -10.70 -12.31 17.67
C LYS A 372 -11.27 -10.89 17.74
N TYR A 373 -11.03 -10.07 16.71
CA TYR A 373 -11.49 -8.68 16.60
C TYR A 373 -12.98 -8.55 16.27
N ALA A 374 -13.67 -9.67 16.08
CA ALA A 374 -15.12 -9.74 15.96
C ALA A 374 -15.83 -9.96 17.30
N LYS A 375 -15.08 -9.96 18.41
CA LYS A 375 -15.65 -9.94 19.76
C LYS A 375 -15.78 -8.49 20.24
N PRO A 376 -16.77 -8.17 21.09
CA PRO A 376 -16.81 -6.91 21.80
C PRO A 376 -15.54 -6.71 22.66
N GLU A 377 -15.06 -5.47 22.74
CA GLU A 377 -13.90 -5.05 23.52
C GLU A 377 -14.15 -3.66 24.13
N ALA A 378 -13.64 -3.45 25.34
CA ALA A 378 -13.71 -2.15 26.02
C ALA A 378 -12.67 -1.17 25.46
N PRO A 379 -12.90 0.16 25.56
CA PRO A 379 -11.88 1.16 25.29
C PRO A 379 -10.58 0.90 26.04
N ASN A 380 -9.46 1.32 25.46
CA ASN A 380 -8.19 1.32 26.17
C ASN A 380 -8.27 2.29 27.36
N PRO A 381 -7.66 1.99 28.54
CA PRO A 381 -7.63 2.95 29.65
C PRO A 381 -6.97 4.31 29.31
N LEU A 382 -6.09 4.34 28.31
CA LEU A 382 -5.47 5.57 27.79
C LEU A 382 -6.24 6.14 26.58
N ASN A 383 -7.54 5.87 26.45
CA ASN A 383 -8.29 6.32 25.29
C ASN A 383 -8.46 7.84 25.29
N TYR A 384 -8.21 8.44 24.13
CA TYR A 384 -8.28 9.86 23.92
C TYR A 384 -9.72 10.36 23.93
N LYS A 385 -10.01 11.36 24.77
CA LYS A 385 -11.36 11.90 24.96
C LYS A 385 -11.66 13.18 24.16
N GLY A 386 -10.63 13.88 23.67
CA GLY A 386 -10.78 15.16 22.96
C GLY A 386 -11.27 15.03 21.50
N LYS A 387 -11.26 16.16 20.78
CA LYS A 387 -11.73 16.25 19.39
C LYS A 387 -10.73 15.55 18.46
N VAL A 388 -11.25 14.72 17.55
CA VAL A 388 -10.42 13.96 16.59
C VAL A 388 -10.74 14.42 15.18
N TYR A 389 -9.69 14.71 14.42
CA TYR A 389 -9.76 14.90 12.97
C TYR A 389 -9.02 13.75 12.28
N VAL A 390 -9.52 13.34 11.11
CA VAL A 390 -8.86 12.32 10.28
C VAL A 390 -8.64 12.87 8.89
N LEU A 391 -7.38 12.92 8.46
CA LEU A 391 -7.02 13.24 7.09
C LEU A 391 -7.05 11.95 6.25
N ILE A 392 -7.84 11.95 5.18
CA ILE A 392 -8.02 10.80 4.27
C ILE A 392 -7.84 11.21 2.81
N ASN A 393 -7.47 10.24 1.96
CA ASN A 393 -7.49 10.43 0.52
C ASN A 393 -7.79 9.13 -0.23
N GLY A 394 -7.80 9.18 -1.56
CA GLY A 394 -8.05 8.01 -2.41
C GLY A 394 -7.11 6.82 -2.18
N ASN A 395 -5.95 6.98 -1.52
CA ASN A 395 -5.06 5.86 -1.18
C ASN A 395 -5.10 5.46 0.31
N SER A 396 -6.00 6.06 1.10
CA SER A 396 -6.52 5.46 2.33
C SER A 396 -7.35 4.24 1.95
N PHE A 397 -6.74 3.05 1.98
CA PHE A 397 -7.29 1.83 1.37
C PHE A 397 -7.22 0.62 2.34
N SER A 398 -8.05 -0.40 2.08
CA SER A 398 -8.03 -1.68 2.82
C SER A 398 -8.28 -1.47 4.34
N ALA A 399 -7.37 -1.93 5.20
CA ALA A 399 -7.43 -1.73 6.65
C ALA A 399 -7.60 -0.25 7.05
N SER A 400 -7.07 0.70 6.26
CA SER A 400 -7.26 2.13 6.53
C SER A 400 -8.71 2.58 6.33
N SER A 401 -9.43 2.01 5.35
CA SER A 401 -10.86 2.25 5.18
C SER A 401 -11.66 1.64 6.32
N ILE A 402 -11.32 0.43 6.81
CA ILE A 402 -12.05 -0.23 7.90
C ILE A 402 -12.04 0.59 9.20
N ILE A 403 -10.89 1.16 9.60
CA ILE A 403 -10.85 2.05 10.76
C ILE A 403 -11.59 3.37 10.50
N SER A 404 -11.50 3.89 9.28
CA SER A 404 -12.23 5.10 8.87
C SER A 404 -13.74 4.87 8.95
N THR A 405 -14.24 3.72 8.51
CA THR A 405 -15.65 3.31 8.65
C THR A 405 -16.08 3.32 10.11
N ASN A 406 -15.32 2.68 11.01
CA ASN A 406 -15.65 2.66 12.44
C ASN A 406 -15.68 4.07 13.06
N LEU A 407 -14.70 4.91 12.74
CA LEU A 407 -14.63 6.30 13.24
C LEU A 407 -15.75 7.18 12.68
N LYS A 408 -16.10 7.03 11.39
CA LYS A 408 -17.17 7.77 10.73
C LYS A 408 -18.54 7.36 11.26
N ALA A 409 -18.82 6.05 11.29
CA ALA A 409 -20.12 5.51 11.71
C ALA A 409 -20.49 5.85 13.15
N THR A 410 -19.49 6.03 14.01
CA THR A 410 -19.68 6.38 15.43
C THR A 410 -19.62 7.88 15.69
N ASN A 411 -19.54 8.71 14.64
CA ASN A 411 -19.34 10.17 14.74
C ASN A 411 -18.15 10.54 15.65
N ARG A 412 -17.11 9.70 15.67
CA ARG A 412 -15.97 9.89 16.58
C ARG A 412 -15.00 10.95 16.08
N ALA A 413 -14.97 11.20 14.79
CA ALA A 413 -14.02 12.13 14.19
C ALA A 413 -14.62 12.91 13.01
N THR A 414 -14.08 14.11 12.77
CA THR A 414 -14.33 14.91 11.56
C THR A 414 -13.31 14.52 10.50
N PHE A 415 -13.78 14.11 9.32
CA PHE A 415 -12.94 13.69 8.20
C PHE A 415 -12.69 14.85 7.23
N VAL A 416 -11.44 15.02 6.81
CA VAL A 416 -11.03 16.09 5.88
C VAL A 416 -10.19 15.49 4.75
N GLY A 417 -10.45 15.90 3.51
CA GLY A 417 -9.66 15.51 2.34
C GLY A 417 -10.50 14.94 1.21
N GLU A 418 -10.17 13.73 0.75
CA GLU A 418 -10.78 13.05 -0.39
C GLU A 418 -11.36 11.69 0.04
N GLU A 419 -12.46 11.24 -0.60
CA GLU A 419 -13.07 9.93 -0.33
C GLU A 419 -12.02 8.81 -0.33
N THR A 420 -12.07 7.92 0.68
CA THR A 420 -11.14 6.80 0.78
C THR A 420 -11.26 5.86 -0.42
N GLY A 421 -10.16 5.33 -0.95
CA GLY A 421 -10.23 4.40 -2.09
C GLY A 421 -10.79 3.03 -1.76
N GLY A 422 -10.77 2.61 -0.49
CA GLY A 422 -11.38 1.35 -0.06
C GLY A 422 -12.84 1.56 0.34
N ALA A 423 -13.70 0.58 0.04
CA ALA A 423 -15.14 0.71 0.26
C ALA A 423 -15.50 0.73 1.76
N TYR A 424 -16.54 1.50 2.09
CA TYR A 424 -17.07 1.62 3.45
C TYR A 424 -17.57 0.27 3.97
N ASN A 425 -18.29 -0.46 3.13
CA ASN A 425 -18.96 -1.73 3.45
C ASN A 425 -18.01 -2.93 3.58
N GLY A 426 -16.70 -2.70 3.44
CA GLY A 426 -15.67 -3.70 3.59
C GLY A 426 -14.98 -4.07 2.28
N THR A 427 -14.02 -4.99 2.39
CA THR A 427 -13.12 -5.35 1.28
C THR A 427 -12.85 -6.85 1.26
N VAL A 428 -12.70 -7.44 0.07
CA VAL A 428 -12.27 -8.84 -0.05
C VAL A 428 -10.75 -8.92 0.07
N ALA A 429 -10.28 -9.26 1.27
CA ALA A 429 -8.86 -9.34 1.60
C ALA A 429 -8.58 -10.54 2.52
N GLY A 430 -8.08 -10.27 3.73
CA GLY A 430 -7.64 -11.28 4.69
C GLY A 430 -6.43 -12.06 4.20
N PHE A 431 -6.62 -13.36 4.01
CA PHE A 431 -5.61 -14.22 3.38
C PHE A 431 -5.68 -14.12 1.86
N TYR A 432 -4.53 -14.34 1.20
CA TYR A 432 -4.45 -14.29 -0.26
C TYR A 432 -4.05 -15.65 -0.81
N LYS A 433 -4.67 -16.05 -1.91
CA LYS A 433 -4.16 -17.12 -2.76
C LYS A 433 -3.41 -16.50 -3.94
N LEU A 434 -2.13 -16.85 -4.08
CA LEU A 434 -1.31 -16.50 -5.24
C LEU A 434 -1.31 -17.68 -6.21
N TYR A 435 -2.06 -17.61 -7.30
CA TYR A 435 -2.19 -18.68 -8.28
C TYR A 435 -1.38 -18.38 -9.54
N GLN A 436 -0.43 -19.26 -9.87
CA GLN A 436 0.32 -19.19 -11.12
C GLN A 436 -0.41 -19.96 -12.22
N LEU A 437 -0.66 -19.31 -13.36
CA LEU A 437 -1.33 -19.92 -14.49
C LEU A 437 -0.42 -20.96 -15.20
N PRO A 438 -1.01 -22.04 -15.74
CA PRO A 438 -0.22 -23.15 -16.28
C PRO A 438 0.55 -22.78 -17.54
N THR A 439 -0.04 -22.03 -18.48
CA THR A 439 0.60 -21.69 -19.76
C THR A 439 1.39 -20.38 -19.66
N SER A 440 0.73 -19.25 -19.43
CA SER A 440 1.34 -17.92 -19.42
C SER A 440 2.27 -17.67 -18.24
N ARG A 441 2.10 -18.47 -17.17
CA ARG A 441 2.78 -18.32 -15.87
C ARG A 441 2.53 -16.98 -15.17
N LEU A 442 1.52 -16.22 -15.60
CA LEU A 442 1.07 -15.05 -14.85
C LEU A 442 0.65 -15.47 -13.44
N VAL A 443 0.84 -14.58 -12.48
CA VAL A 443 0.45 -14.84 -11.08
C VAL A 443 -0.74 -13.96 -10.75
N VAL A 444 -1.87 -14.59 -10.45
CA VAL A 444 -3.10 -13.96 -9.99
C VAL A 444 -3.14 -13.99 -8.47
N ARG A 445 -3.44 -12.86 -7.84
CA ARG A 445 -3.73 -12.74 -6.41
C ARG A 445 -5.24 -12.65 -6.23
N ILE A 446 -5.77 -13.45 -5.31
CA ILE A 446 -7.19 -13.49 -4.96
C ILE A 446 -7.31 -13.35 -3.44
N GLY A 447 -8.08 -12.37 -2.97
CA GLY A 447 -8.48 -12.26 -1.56
C GLY A 447 -9.46 -13.38 -1.20
N LEU A 448 -9.36 -13.92 0.01
CA LEU A 448 -10.11 -15.11 0.42
C LEU A 448 -11.21 -14.81 1.45
N MET A 449 -11.32 -13.56 1.91
CA MET A 449 -12.18 -13.19 3.03
C MET A 449 -12.80 -11.82 2.79
N GLN A 450 -14.12 -11.70 2.92
CA GLN A 450 -14.78 -10.40 3.02
C GLN A 450 -14.64 -9.90 4.46
N VAL A 451 -13.94 -8.78 4.65
CA VAL A 451 -13.70 -8.19 5.98
C VAL A 451 -14.42 -6.86 6.07
N GLU A 452 -15.25 -6.69 7.09
CA GLU A 452 -16.17 -5.56 7.21
C GLU A 452 -16.22 -5.04 8.65
N ALA A 453 -16.43 -3.73 8.80
CA ALA A 453 -16.89 -3.14 10.06
C ALA A 453 -18.35 -3.55 10.33
N PRO A 454 -18.89 -3.41 11.56
CA PRO A 454 -20.30 -3.71 11.85
C PRO A 454 -21.29 -2.66 11.30
N TYR A 455 -20.82 -1.73 10.46
CA TYR A 455 -21.59 -0.64 9.91
C TYR A 455 -21.68 -0.77 8.39
N LYS A 456 -22.80 -0.33 7.83
CA LYS A 456 -23.08 -0.33 6.41
C LYS A 456 -23.59 1.03 5.96
N GLN A 457 -23.36 1.34 4.70
CA GLN A 457 -23.93 2.48 4.01
C GLN A 457 -24.60 2.04 2.71
N GLU A 458 -25.56 2.83 2.26
CA GLU A 458 -26.15 2.73 0.93
C GLU A 458 -26.00 4.07 0.20
N PRO A 459 -25.66 4.09 -1.11
CA PRO A 459 -25.36 2.91 -1.93
C PRO A 459 -24.02 2.24 -1.61
N ASP A 460 -23.94 0.92 -1.81
CA ASP A 460 -22.69 0.15 -1.76
C ASP A 460 -21.68 0.56 -2.86
N GLY A 461 -20.41 0.22 -2.65
CA GLY A 461 -19.34 0.41 -3.63
C GLY A 461 -18.64 1.78 -3.59
N TYR A 462 -18.89 2.56 -2.53
CA TYR A 462 -18.19 3.83 -2.26
C TYR A 462 -17.42 3.74 -0.94
N GLY A 463 -16.39 4.57 -0.82
CA GLY A 463 -15.58 4.71 0.37
C GLY A 463 -16.21 5.61 1.45
N VAL A 464 -15.42 5.91 2.47
CA VAL A 464 -15.76 6.90 3.50
C VAL A 464 -15.58 8.29 2.88
N LYS A 465 -16.68 9.04 2.75
CA LYS A 465 -16.67 10.43 2.30
C LYS A 465 -16.20 11.36 3.42
N PRO A 466 -15.36 12.36 3.10
CA PRO A 466 -14.95 13.36 4.09
C PRO A 466 -16.17 14.18 4.53
N ASP A 467 -16.10 14.75 5.73
CA ASP A 467 -17.03 15.80 6.16
C ASP A 467 -16.71 17.13 5.48
N VAL A 468 -15.43 17.36 5.19
CA VAL A 468 -14.92 18.53 4.47
C VAL A 468 -14.04 18.08 3.32
N GLU A 469 -14.55 18.21 2.10
CA GLU A 469 -13.81 17.85 0.90
C GLU A 469 -12.78 18.93 0.55
N ILE A 470 -11.51 18.53 0.48
CA ILE A 470 -10.39 19.40 0.10
C ILE A 470 -9.44 18.58 -0.78
N LEU A 471 -9.32 18.99 -2.05
CA LEU A 471 -8.46 18.35 -3.05
C LEU A 471 -7.25 19.26 -3.33
N PRO A 472 -6.02 18.82 -3.04
CA PRO A 472 -4.85 19.66 -3.30
C PRO A 472 -4.61 19.87 -4.80
N THR A 473 -4.25 21.09 -5.15
CA THR A 473 -3.93 21.52 -6.52
C THR A 473 -2.43 21.49 -6.81
N VAL A 474 -2.06 21.60 -8.09
CA VAL A 474 -0.65 21.77 -8.49
C VAL A 474 -0.05 23.02 -7.83
N LYS A 475 -0.84 24.09 -7.69
CA LYS A 475 -0.40 25.33 -7.03
C LYS A 475 -0.08 25.11 -5.55
N ASP A 476 -0.88 24.33 -4.84
CA ASP A 476 -0.62 24.00 -3.43
C ASP A 476 0.71 23.24 -3.28
N ARG A 477 0.97 22.28 -4.16
CA ARG A 477 2.24 21.54 -4.20
C ARG A 477 3.43 22.44 -4.48
N GLN A 478 3.32 23.33 -5.45
CA GLN A 478 4.37 24.30 -5.79
C GLN A 478 4.65 25.28 -4.65
N GLN A 479 3.63 25.64 -3.87
CA GLN A 479 3.74 26.50 -2.70
C GLN A 479 4.09 25.75 -1.41
N GLN A 480 4.26 24.42 -1.47
CA GLN A 480 4.47 23.54 -0.31
C GLN A 480 3.39 23.68 0.78
N LYS A 481 2.14 23.93 0.35
CA LYS A 481 0.97 24.04 1.23
C LYS A 481 0.25 22.70 1.37
N ASP A 482 -0.28 22.47 2.58
CA ASP A 482 -1.12 21.32 2.91
C ASP A 482 -2.51 21.86 3.24
N PRO A 483 -3.38 22.09 2.24
CA PRO A 483 -4.65 22.78 2.43
C PRO A 483 -5.58 22.00 3.37
N GLU A 484 -5.51 20.67 3.38
CA GLU A 484 -6.31 19.86 4.30
C GLU A 484 -5.88 20.06 5.76
N LEU A 485 -4.57 20.09 6.03
CA LEU A 485 -4.06 20.33 7.38
C LEU A 485 -4.28 21.79 7.82
N GLU A 486 -4.05 22.76 6.94
CA GLU A 486 -4.29 24.19 7.21
C GLU A 486 -5.75 24.44 7.60
N TRP A 487 -6.70 23.82 6.89
CA TRP A 487 -8.11 23.91 7.24
C TRP A 487 -8.39 23.42 8.66
N ILE A 488 -7.85 22.26 9.05
CA ILE A 488 -8.04 21.72 10.41
C ILE A 488 -7.46 22.68 11.46
N LEU A 489 -6.27 23.23 11.22
CA LEU A 489 -5.64 24.16 12.15
C LEU A 489 -6.45 25.45 12.30
N ASN A 490 -7.07 25.93 11.22
CA ASN A 490 -7.96 27.09 11.26
C ASN A 490 -9.28 26.78 12.01
N ASP A 491 -9.89 25.61 11.78
CA ASP A 491 -11.09 25.17 12.52
C ASP A 491 -10.82 25.06 14.03
N ILE A 492 -9.64 24.55 14.41
CA ILE A 492 -9.19 24.49 15.80
C ILE A 492 -9.03 25.89 16.40
N GLN A 493 -8.47 26.84 15.65
CA GLN A 493 -8.29 28.22 16.12
C GLN A 493 -9.62 28.96 16.27
N ALA A 494 -10.56 28.77 15.34
CA ALA A 494 -11.90 29.38 15.40
C ALA A 494 -12.77 28.81 16.54
N SER A 495 -12.44 27.62 17.03
CA SER A 495 -13.12 26.97 18.16
C SER A 495 -12.52 27.29 19.54
N LYS A 496 -11.45 28.10 19.60
CA LYS A 496 -10.88 28.63 20.86
C LYS A 496 -11.65 29.86 21.29
#